data_AF-A0A940YZS5-F1
#
_entry.id   AF-A0A940YZS5-F1
#
_cell.length_a   1.000
_cell.length_b   1.000
_cell.length_c   1.000
_cell.angle_alpha   90.00
_cell.angle_beta   90.00
_cell.angle_gamma   90.00
#
_symmetry.space_group_name_H-M   'P 1'
#
loop_
_entity.id
_entity.type
_entity.pdbx_description
1 polymer ?
#
loop_
_entity_poly.entity_id
_entity_poly.type
_entity_poly.pdbx_seq_one_letter_code
_entity_poly.pdbx_strand_id
1 'polypeptide(L)'
;MKQAIRIGLIGGVVEVLLALIGMIEAFSQRDIISHVISMGHTLSLLVVLFMSYLAAKGTTGNKPLQVLRNSALSGLIVGGMVALLVILGNYINLRKVLINASPLLYKLLTFDQGVIGSIPLLLGGGALGGLLAGLLHLSPTLTRRVLIVSLGSVVGAGVLQDLLRPTFALWGPLSIINEWLFTANGLTLYGAIGLFILIAAFFTFWAHKGNAIRSGINRLSPKRRSALKSTTLLLFFIILLALPQILGLFLSEVLTIVGLYVLLGLGLNIVVGFA
;
A
#
# COMPACT_ATOMS: atom_id res chain seq x y z
N MET A 1 -0.27 28.77 -2.23
CA MET A 1 -1.64 28.73 -1.67
C MET A 1 -2.70 28.38 -2.71
N LYS A 2 -2.96 29.17 -3.77
CA LYS A 2 -3.97 28.83 -4.81
C LYS A 2 -3.81 27.41 -5.38
N GLN A 3 -2.59 27.02 -5.71
CA GLN A 3 -2.29 25.67 -6.21
C GLN A 3 -2.52 24.57 -5.16
N ALA A 4 -2.20 24.82 -3.89
CA ALA A 4 -2.45 23.89 -2.79
C ALA A 4 -3.95 23.65 -2.57
N ILE A 5 -4.76 24.71 -2.69
CA ILE A 5 -6.22 24.60 -2.62
C ILE A 5 -6.75 23.76 -3.79
N ARG A 6 -6.28 24.03 -5.02
CA ARG A 6 -6.68 23.25 -6.20
C ARG A 6 -6.34 21.77 -6.05
N ILE A 7 -5.13 21.46 -5.60
CA ILE A 7 -4.67 20.07 -5.40
C ILE A 7 -5.46 19.40 -4.26
N GLY A 8 -5.69 20.10 -3.15
CA GLY A 8 -6.51 19.62 -2.04
C GLY A 8 -7.94 19.33 -2.45
N LEU A 9 -8.57 20.21 -3.26
CA LEU A 9 -9.92 19.99 -3.79
C LEU A 9 -9.99 18.78 -4.72
N ILE A 10 -9.03 18.63 -5.63
CA ILE A 10 -8.94 17.43 -6.48
C ILE A 10 -8.81 16.19 -5.60
N GLY A 11 -7.99 16.25 -4.55
CA GLY A 11 -7.76 15.12 -3.65
C GLY A 11 -8.99 14.75 -2.84
N GLY A 12 -9.71 15.76 -2.34
CA GLY A 12 -10.95 15.55 -1.61
C GLY A 12 -12.06 14.99 -2.50
N VAL A 13 -12.17 15.44 -3.75
CA VAL A 13 -13.09 14.84 -4.73
C VAL A 13 -12.72 13.38 -5.01
N VAL A 14 -11.44 13.08 -5.23
CA VAL A 14 -10.97 11.70 -5.46
C VAL A 14 -11.29 10.82 -4.25
N GLU A 15 -11.01 11.30 -3.04
CA GLU A 15 -11.26 10.55 -1.81
C GLU A 15 -12.76 10.29 -1.59
N VAL A 16 -13.59 11.31 -1.77
CA VAL A 16 -15.06 11.19 -1.71
C VAL A 16 -15.57 10.21 -2.78
N LEU A 17 -15.01 10.23 -3.98
CA LEU A 17 -15.37 9.30 -5.04
C LEU A 17 -14.95 7.86 -4.72
N LEU A 18 -13.75 7.64 -4.17
CA LEU A 18 -13.31 6.32 -3.72
C LEU A 18 -14.21 5.78 -2.59
N ALA A 19 -14.62 6.65 -1.66
CA ALA A 19 -15.58 6.31 -0.62
C ALA A 19 -16.92 5.88 -1.23
N LEU A 20 -17.49 6.71 -2.11
CA LEU A 20 -18.81 6.52 -2.69
C LEU A 20 -18.90 5.43 -3.76
N ILE A 21 -17.78 5.01 -4.35
CA ILE A 21 -17.73 3.81 -5.23
C ILE A 21 -17.62 2.53 -4.39
N GLY A 22 -17.40 2.62 -3.07
CA GLY A 22 -17.31 1.46 -2.19
C GLY A 22 -15.90 0.85 -2.10
N MET A 23 -14.88 1.51 -2.67
CA MET A 23 -13.50 1.01 -2.62
C MET A 23 -12.98 0.98 -1.18
N ILE A 24 -13.26 2.02 -0.38
CA ILE A 24 -12.81 2.10 1.02
C ILE A 24 -13.45 0.99 1.86
N GLU A 25 -14.74 0.71 1.64
CA GLU A 25 -15.48 -0.35 2.33
C GLU A 25 -15.02 -1.74 1.88
N ALA A 26 -14.87 -1.97 0.58
CA ALA A 26 -14.42 -3.26 0.07
C ALA A 26 -13.01 -3.61 0.59
N PHE A 27 -12.12 -2.61 0.66
CA PHE A 27 -10.75 -2.81 1.14
C PHE A 27 -10.65 -2.82 2.67
N SER A 28 -11.66 -2.38 3.42
CA SER A 28 -11.59 -2.45 4.89
C SER A 28 -11.69 -3.86 5.44
N GLN A 29 -12.09 -4.85 4.62
CA GLN A 29 -12.19 -6.26 5.01
C GLN A 29 -10.83 -6.94 5.22
N ARG A 30 -9.76 -6.31 4.73
CA ARG A 30 -8.39 -6.81 4.82
C ARG A 30 -7.51 -5.79 5.53
N ASP A 31 -6.58 -6.28 6.34
CA ASP A 31 -5.60 -5.45 7.01
C ASP A 31 -4.28 -5.44 6.23
N ILE A 32 -3.58 -4.31 6.27
CA ILE A 32 -2.16 -4.29 5.88
C ILE A 32 -1.32 -4.73 7.06
N ILE A 33 -1.63 -4.21 8.25
CA ILE A 33 -1.02 -4.63 9.51
C ILE A 33 -2.17 -5.07 10.40
N SER A 34 -2.16 -6.36 10.77
CA SER A 34 -3.23 -7.04 11.50
C SER A 34 -3.62 -6.24 12.74
N HIS A 35 -4.92 -5.90 12.88
CA HIS A 35 -5.49 -5.15 14.00
C HIS A 35 -4.97 -3.72 14.21
N VAL A 36 -4.16 -3.19 13.29
CA VAL A 36 -3.60 -1.83 13.41
C VAL A 36 -4.12 -0.93 12.30
N ILE A 37 -4.03 -1.36 11.04
CA ILE A 37 -4.43 -0.53 9.91
C ILE A 37 -5.06 -1.38 8.79
N SER A 38 -6.30 -1.05 8.44
CA SER A 38 -6.99 -1.69 7.33
C SER A 38 -6.51 -1.14 5.98
N MET A 39 -6.69 -1.92 4.90
CA MET A 39 -6.34 -1.44 3.55
C MET A 39 -7.20 -0.23 3.15
N GLY A 40 -8.47 -0.18 3.58
CA GLY A 40 -9.36 0.96 3.37
C GLY A 40 -8.83 2.27 3.98
N HIS A 41 -8.41 2.24 5.26
CA HIS A 41 -7.80 3.41 5.90
C HIS A 41 -6.45 3.76 5.29
N THR A 42 -5.67 2.75 4.86
CA THR A 42 -4.41 3.00 4.16
C THR A 42 -4.62 3.68 2.82
N LEU A 43 -5.64 3.27 2.05
CA LEU A 43 -5.99 3.89 0.77
C LEU A 43 -6.31 5.38 0.99
N SER A 44 -7.13 5.69 1.99
CA SER A 44 -7.48 7.06 2.39
C SER A 44 -6.24 7.88 2.75
N LEU A 45 -5.38 7.32 3.62
CA LEU A 45 -4.13 7.95 4.02
C LEU A 45 -3.20 8.18 2.82
N LEU A 46 -3.13 7.24 1.89
CA LEU A 46 -2.29 7.34 0.70
C LEU A 46 -2.75 8.46 -0.24
N VAL A 47 -4.06 8.65 -0.42
CA VAL A 47 -4.61 9.78 -1.17
C VAL A 47 -4.24 11.11 -0.49
N VAL A 48 -4.45 11.22 0.83
CA VAL A 48 -4.07 12.43 1.59
C VAL A 48 -2.56 12.72 1.44
N LEU A 49 -1.71 11.71 1.63
CA LEU A 49 -0.25 11.85 1.52
C LEU A 49 0.18 12.23 0.09
N PHE A 50 -0.36 11.55 -0.92
CA PHE A 50 -0.01 11.77 -2.32
C PHE A 50 -0.41 13.18 -2.78
N MET A 51 -1.66 13.58 -2.52
CA MET A 51 -2.15 14.91 -2.93
C MET A 51 -1.42 16.02 -2.17
N SER A 52 -1.16 15.84 -0.87
CA SER A 52 -0.39 16.80 -0.10
C SER A 52 1.08 16.88 -0.53
N TYR A 53 1.67 15.77 -0.98
CA TYR A 53 3.02 15.75 -1.54
C TYR A 53 3.08 16.49 -2.89
N LEU A 54 2.06 16.36 -3.74
CA LEU A 54 1.93 17.15 -4.96
C LEU A 54 1.79 18.65 -4.65
N ALA A 55 1.05 19.02 -3.60
CA ALA A 55 0.94 20.39 -3.13
C ALA A 55 2.28 20.95 -2.59
N ALA A 56 3.04 20.11 -1.88
CA ALA A 56 4.40 20.45 -1.44
C ALA A 56 5.31 20.73 -2.65
N LYS A 57 5.33 19.79 -3.62
CA LYS A 57 6.14 19.90 -4.85
C LYS A 57 5.75 21.09 -5.73
N GLY A 58 4.46 21.45 -5.77
CA GLY A 58 3.93 22.58 -6.53
C GLY A 58 4.13 23.95 -5.85
N THR A 59 4.77 24.02 -4.69
CA THR A 59 4.96 25.30 -3.99
C THR A 59 6.10 26.11 -4.63
N THR A 60 5.75 27.24 -5.24
CA THR A 60 6.70 28.20 -5.79
C THR A 60 7.37 28.99 -4.66
N GLY A 61 8.50 28.50 -4.16
CA GLY A 61 9.33 29.17 -3.15
C GLY A 61 10.08 28.18 -2.27
N ASN A 62 11.38 28.39 -2.05
CA ASN A 62 12.24 27.49 -1.28
C ASN A 62 12.09 27.62 0.26
N LYS A 63 11.09 28.35 0.76
CA LYS A 63 10.90 28.51 2.21
C LYS A 63 10.23 27.25 2.79
N PRO A 64 10.87 26.52 3.71
CA PRO A 64 10.34 25.25 4.24
C PRO A 64 8.98 25.43 4.90
N LEU A 65 8.78 26.55 5.61
CA LEU A 65 7.51 26.88 6.24
C LEU A 65 6.35 27.04 5.23
N GLN A 66 6.62 27.57 4.03
CA GLN A 66 5.58 27.72 2.99
C GLN A 66 5.18 26.37 2.39
N VAL A 67 6.15 25.46 2.23
CA VAL A 67 5.91 24.08 1.77
C VAL A 67 5.05 23.34 2.78
N LEU A 68 5.44 23.35 4.06
CA LEU A 68 4.70 22.74 5.18
C LEU A 68 3.27 23.28 5.28
N ARG A 69 3.11 24.61 5.22
CA ARG A 69 1.79 25.23 5.25
C ARG A 69 0.93 24.81 4.07
N ASN A 70 1.48 24.82 2.85
CA ASN A 70 0.71 24.47 1.65
C ASN A 70 0.34 22.98 1.62
N SER A 71 1.23 22.07 2.07
CA SER A 71 0.92 20.64 2.14
C SER A 71 -0.09 20.33 3.25
N ALA A 72 0.04 20.95 4.42
CA ALA A 72 -0.94 20.85 5.51
C ALA A 72 -2.32 21.38 5.08
N LEU A 73 -2.38 22.54 4.41
CA LEU A 73 -3.63 23.08 3.87
C LEU A 73 -4.27 22.13 2.85
N SER A 74 -3.47 21.52 1.97
CA SER A 74 -3.98 20.54 1.01
C SER A 74 -4.59 19.34 1.72
N GLY A 75 -3.89 18.76 2.70
CA GLY A 75 -4.40 17.61 3.47
C GLY A 75 -5.62 17.95 4.31
N LEU A 76 -5.67 19.15 4.90
CA LEU A 76 -6.83 19.66 5.62
C LEU A 76 -8.06 19.79 4.70
N ILE A 77 -7.88 20.23 3.45
CA ILE A 77 -8.99 20.30 2.48
C ILE A 77 -9.48 18.90 2.13
N VAL A 78 -8.59 17.92 1.92
CA VAL A 78 -8.99 16.52 1.66
C VAL A 78 -9.80 15.98 2.84
N GLY A 79 -9.28 16.08 4.07
CA GLY A 79 -9.99 15.65 5.27
C GLY A 79 -11.31 16.41 5.49
N GLY A 80 -11.34 17.69 5.16
CA GLY A 80 -12.54 18.53 5.23
C GLY A 80 -13.62 18.11 4.23
N MET A 81 -13.26 17.68 3.02
CA MET A 81 -14.23 17.17 2.04
C MET A 81 -14.83 15.84 2.49
N VAL A 82 -14.04 14.95 3.11
CA VAL A 82 -14.55 13.71 3.70
C VAL A 82 -15.44 14.01 4.91
N ALA A 83 -15.05 14.96 5.77
CA ALA A 83 -15.88 15.39 6.88
C ALA A 83 -17.22 15.96 6.38
N LEU A 84 -17.20 16.75 5.30
CA LEU A 84 -18.40 17.25 4.64
C LEU A 84 -19.28 16.12 4.10
N LEU A 85 -18.69 15.08 3.50
CA LEU A 85 -19.42 13.88 3.08
C LEU A 85 -20.12 13.19 4.25
N VAL A 86 -19.44 13.03 5.39
CA VAL A 86 -20.01 12.44 6.61
C VAL A 86 -21.17 13.27 7.14
N ILE A 87 -21.00 14.60 7.21
CA ILE A 87 -22.05 15.53 7.64
C ILE A 87 -23.26 15.45 6.70
N LEU A 88 -23.05 15.52 5.38
CA LEU A 88 -24.13 15.43 4.40
C LEU A 88 -24.85 14.07 4.48
N GLY A 89 -24.13 12.98 4.65
CA GLY A 89 -24.70 11.63 4.80
C GLY A 89 -25.56 11.46 6.06
N ASN A 90 -25.35 12.27 7.09
CA ASN A 90 -26.17 12.28 8.29
C ASN A 90 -27.52 13.01 8.08
N TYR A 91 -27.54 14.05 7.24
CA TYR A 91 -28.76 14.83 6.96
C TYR A 91 -29.54 14.33 5.74
N ILE A 92 -28.84 13.74 4.76
CA ILE A 92 -29.39 13.29 3.49
C ILE A 92 -29.14 11.79 3.36
N ASN A 93 -30.17 11.04 3.00
CA ASN A 93 -30.07 9.61 2.70
C ASN A 93 -29.36 9.38 1.37
N LEU A 94 -28.03 9.56 1.34
CA LEU A 94 -27.20 9.40 0.14
C LEU A 94 -27.32 7.99 -0.45
N ARG A 95 -27.63 6.98 0.37
CA ARG A 95 -27.91 5.60 -0.07
C ARG A 95 -29.00 5.49 -1.15
N LYS A 96 -29.97 6.41 -1.16
CA LYS A 96 -31.06 6.40 -2.16
C LYS A 96 -30.57 6.72 -3.57
N VAL A 97 -29.44 7.42 -3.70
CA VAL A 97 -28.83 7.81 -4.98
C VAL A 97 -27.54 7.01 -5.24
N LEU A 98 -26.77 6.76 -4.18
CA LEU A 98 -25.49 6.06 -4.22
C LEU A 98 -25.57 4.85 -3.29
N ILE A 99 -25.83 3.67 -3.84
CA ILE A 99 -26.08 2.45 -3.05
C ILE A 99 -24.93 2.09 -2.09
N ASN A 100 -23.71 2.50 -2.44
CA ASN A 100 -22.47 2.29 -1.68
C ASN A 100 -22.24 3.31 -0.56
N ALA A 101 -23.10 4.32 -0.40
CA ALA A 101 -23.16 5.15 0.80
C ALA A 101 -23.79 4.34 1.95
N SER A 102 -23.13 3.25 2.32
CA SER A 102 -23.60 2.26 3.27
C SER A 102 -23.37 2.72 4.72
N PRO A 103 -24.12 2.17 5.69
CA PRO A 103 -23.84 2.41 7.11
C PRO A 103 -22.41 2.00 7.51
N LEU A 104 -21.85 0.95 6.88
CA LEU A 104 -20.50 0.49 7.14
C LEU A 104 -19.46 1.52 6.68
N LEU A 105 -19.62 2.11 5.49
CA LEU A 105 -18.77 3.19 5.02
C LEU A 105 -18.75 4.37 6.00
N TYR A 106 -19.91 4.82 6.47
CA TYR A 106 -19.97 5.91 7.45
C TYR A 106 -19.34 5.52 8.78
N LYS A 107 -19.49 4.27 9.23
CA LYS A 107 -18.83 3.76 10.44
C LYS A 107 -17.30 3.80 10.30
N LEU A 108 -16.77 3.41 9.13
CA LEU A 108 -15.34 3.46 8.82
C LEU A 108 -14.84 4.91 8.75
N LEU A 109 -15.51 5.79 8.00
CA LEU A 109 -15.13 7.20 7.88
C LEU A 109 -15.24 7.96 9.21
N THR A 110 -16.13 7.52 10.10
CA THR A 110 -16.28 8.10 11.44
C THR A 110 -15.36 7.50 12.49
N PHE A 111 -14.54 6.50 12.14
CA PHE A 111 -13.72 5.72 13.07
C PHE A 111 -14.52 5.16 14.25
N ASP A 112 -15.79 4.82 14.03
CA ASP A 112 -16.75 4.40 15.06
C ASP A 112 -17.02 5.42 16.19
N GLN A 113 -16.64 6.70 15.99
CA GLN A 113 -16.85 7.78 16.97
C GLN A 113 -18.06 8.67 16.67
N GLY A 114 -18.86 8.29 15.67
CA GLY A 114 -19.98 9.08 15.17
C GLY A 114 -19.54 10.37 14.44
N VAL A 115 -20.52 11.14 13.98
CA VAL A 115 -20.28 12.32 13.12
C VAL A 115 -19.44 13.38 13.83
N ILE A 116 -19.81 13.76 15.06
CA ILE A 116 -19.15 14.84 15.80
C ILE A 116 -17.70 14.47 16.16
N GLY A 117 -17.47 13.23 16.61
CA GLY A 117 -16.13 12.73 16.94
C GLY A 117 -15.23 12.61 15.71
N SER A 118 -15.80 12.31 14.54
CA SER A 118 -15.03 12.13 13.30
C SER A 118 -14.45 13.41 12.71
N ILE A 119 -15.12 14.56 12.88
CA ILE A 119 -14.70 15.83 12.28
C ILE A 119 -13.27 16.22 12.68
N PRO A 120 -12.91 16.30 13.99
CA PRO A 120 -11.54 16.62 14.38
C PRO A 120 -10.54 15.54 13.94
N LEU A 121 -10.94 14.27 13.88
CA LEU A 121 -10.08 13.19 13.40
C LEU A 121 -9.78 13.30 11.90
N LEU A 122 -10.78 13.62 11.08
CA LEU A 122 -10.63 13.76 9.63
C LEU A 122 -9.83 15.04 9.29
N LEU A 123 -10.14 16.16 9.94
CA LEU A 123 -9.39 17.40 9.75
C LEU A 123 -7.96 17.29 10.28
N GLY A 124 -7.80 16.76 11.49
CA GLY A 124 -6.51 16.55 12.14
C GLY A 124 -5.66 15.54 11.39
N GLY A 125 -6.22 14.38 11.04
CA GLY A 125 -5.58 13.34 10.24
C GLY A 125 -5.18 13.84 8.85
N GLY A 126 -6.07 14.59 8.19
CA GLY A 126 -5.77 15.27 6.93
C GLY A 126 -4.61 16.25 7.04
N ALA A 127 -4.63 17.13 8.06
CA ALA A 127 -3.57 18.10 8.29
C ALA A 127 -2.23 17.44 8.66
N LEU A 128 -2.24 16.42 9.53
CA LEU A 128 -1.07 15.65 9.92
C LEU A 128 -0.49 14.88 8.73
N GLY A 129 -1.32 14.21 7.93
CA GLY A 129 -0.91 13.59 6.67
C GLY A 129 -0.28 14.62 5.73
N GLY A 130 -0.88 15.82 5.65
CA GLY A 130 -0.32 16.93 4.88
C GLY A 130 1.04 17.42 5.37
N LEU A 131 1.24 17.49 6.69
CA LEU A 131 2.52 17.84 7.29
C LEU A 131 3.57 16.76 7.03
N LEU A 132 3.23 15.49 7.22
CA LEU A 132 4.12 14.35 6.95
C LEU A 132 4.57 14.33 5.49
N ALA A 133 3.66 14.55 4.55
CA ALA A 133 3.98 14.66 3.13
C ALA A 133 4.91 15.86 2.82
N GLY A 134 4.68 16.99 3.50
CA GLY A 134 5.55 18.18 3.41
C GLY A 134 6.97 17.91 3.94
N LEU A 135 7.08 17.27 5.11
CA LEU A 135 8.36 16.85 5.70
C LEU A 135 9.09 15.86 4.80
N LEU A 136 8.36 14.89 4.23
CA LEU A 136 8.92 13.93 3.28
C LEU A 136 9.46 14.64 2.03
N HIS A 137 8.77 15.68 1.53
CA HIS A 137 9.25 16.48 0.41
C HIS A 137 10.55 17.25 0.72
N LEU A 138 10.62 17.87 1.91
CA LEU A 138 11.78 18.64 2.38
C LEU A 138 12.98 17.76 2.75
N SER A 139 12.76 16.47 3.01
CA SER A 139 13.81 15.54 3.38
C SER A 139 14.84 15.31 2.25
N PRO A 140 16.11 14.97 2.59
CA PRO A 140 17.12 14.64 1.59
C PRO A 140 16.65 13.54 0.64
N THR A 141 17.13 13.57 -0.60
CA THR A 141 16.73 12.63 -1.67
C THR A 141 16.91 11.17 -1.24
N LEU A 142 17.95 10.87 -0.48
CA LEU A 142 18.20 9.53 0.06
C LEU A 142 17.13 9.11 1.06
N THR A 143 16.92 9.90 2.12
CA THR A 143 15.91 9.63 3.16
C THR A 143 14.52 9.48 2.56
N ARG A 144 14.14 10.38 1.65
CA ARG A 144 12.86 10.31 0.93
C ARG A 144 12.70 9.00 0.18
N ARG A 145 13.73 8.59 -0.57
CA ARG A 145 13.69 7.35 -1.36
C ARG A 145 13.61 6.12 -0.46
N VAL A 146 14.41 6.09 0.61
CA VAL A 146 14.41 5.00 1.59
C VAL A 146 13.04 4.83 2.22
N LEU A 147 12.44 5.91 2.72
CA LEU A 147 11.12 5.90 3.34
C LEU A 147 10.02 5.46 2.37
N ILE A 148 10.00 6.01 1.15
CA ILE A 148 8.99 5.65 0.15
C ILE A 148 9.09 4.16 -0.20
N VAL A 149 10.30 3.65 -0.41
CA VAL A 149 10.49 2.25 -0.79
C VAL A 149 10.19 1.31 0.37
N SER A 150 10.63 1.62 1.59
CA SER A 150 10.36 0.76 2.75
C SER A 150 8.88 0.74 3.13
N LEU A 151 8.22 1.91 3.23
CA LEU A 151 6.77 1.97 3.49
C LEU A 151 5.97 1.35 2.34
N GLY A 152 6.34 1.65 1.09
CA GLY A 152 5.70 1.06 -0.09
C GLY A 152 5.82 -0.45 -0.14
N SER A 153 6.92 -1.01 0.37
CA SER A 153 7.12 -2.46 0.44
C SER A 153 6.28 -3.10 1.55
N VAL A 154 6.08 -2.44 2.70
CA VAL A 154 5.16 -2.92 3.75
C VAL A 154 3.73 -2.94 3.23
N VAL A 155 3.29 -1.84 2.59
CA VAL A 155 1.97 -1.76 1.96
C VAL A 155 1.83 -2.81 0.86
N GLY A 156 2.83 -2.95 -0.01
CA GLY A 156 2.84 -3.94 -1.09
C GLY A 156 2.79 -5.38 -0.57
N ALA A 157 3.57 -5.70 0.47
CA ALA A 157 3.54 -7.01 1.10
C ALA A 157 2.17 -7.29 1.74
N GLY A 158 1.54 -6.29 2.38
CA GLY A 158 0.20 -6.44 2.96
C GLY A 158 -0.87 -6.67 1.91
N VAL A 159 -0.86 -5.89 0.83
CA VAL A 159 -1.80 -6.06 -0.29
C VAL A 159 -1.60 -7.43 -0.97
N LEU A 160 -0.36 -7.90 -1.10
CA LEU A 160 -0.04 -9.18 -1.74
C LEU A 160 -0.09 -10.37 -0.77
N GLN A 161 -0.49 -10.19 0.49
CA GLN A 161 -0.49 -11.26 1.49
C GLN A 161 -1.25 -12.51 1.05
N ASP A 162 -2.42 -12.35 0.43
CA ASP A 162 -3.24 -13.47 -0.05
C ASP A 162 -2.50 -14.31 -1.11
N LEU A 163 -1.50 -13.74 -1.79
CA LEU A 163 -0.62 -14.44 -2.73
C LEU A 163 0.66 -14.94 -2.06
N LEU A 164 1.27 -14.14 -1.18
CA LEU A 164 2.55 -14.44 -0.56
C LEU A 164 2.44 -15.53 0.51
N ARG A 165 1.38 -15.51 1.31
CA ARG A 165 1.22 -16.43 2.45
C ARG A 165 1.09 -17.90 2.03
N PRO A 166 0.20 -18.27 1.09
CA PRO A 166 0.14 -19.67 0.61
C PRO A 166 1.45 -20.09 -0.05
N THR A 167 2.05 -19.20 -0.85
CA THR A 167 3.31 -19.46 -1.56
C THR A 167 4.46 -19.77 -0.59
N PHE A 168 4.61 -18.99 0.47
CA PHE A 168 5.70 -19.20 1.45
C PHE A 168 5.42 -20.35 2.41
N ALA A 169 4.16 -20.66 2.70
CA ALA A 169 3.79 -21.80 3.54
C ALA A 169 4.19 -23.14 2.90
N LEU A 170 4.11 -23.25 1.57
CA LEU A 170 4.46 -24.46 0.82
C LEU A 170 5.98 -24.73 0.79
N TRP A 171 6.80 -23.75 1.12
CA TRP A 171 8.26 -23.86 1.12
C TRP A 171 8.79 -23.99 2.55
N GLY A 172 9.20 -25.20 2.94
CA GLY A 172 9.57 -25.54 4.33
C GLY A 172 10.48 -24.56 5.08
N PRO A 173 11.57 -24.00 4.50
CA PRO A 173 12.38 -23.00 5.18
C PRO A 173 11.72 -21.61 5.27
N LEU A 174 10.84 -21.28 4.33
CA LEU A 174 10.11 -20.01 4.27
C LEU A 174 8.85 -20.00 5.15
N SER A 175 8.34 -21.16 5.56
CA SER A 175 7.16 -21.24 6.43
C SER A 175 7.39 -20.58 7.79
N ILE A 176 8.60 -20.70 8.35
CA ILE A 176 9.00 -20.04 9.61
C ILE A 176 8.96 -18.51 9.45
N ILE A 177 9.47 -18.01 8.33
CA ILE A 177 9.44 -16.57 8.00
C ILE A 177 8.00 -16.12 7.76
N ASN A 178 7.19 -16.96 7.12
CA ASN A 178 5.79 -16.70 6.81
C ASN A 178 4.94 -16.51 8.07
N GLU A 179 5.07 -17.41 9.06
CA GLU A 179 4.36 -17.29 10.34
C GLU A 179 4.77 -16.06 11.13
N TRP A 180 6.05 -15.68 11.03
CA TRP A 180 6.55 -14.46 11.64
C TRP A 180 6.09 -13.20 10.90
N LEU A 181 5.97 -13.23 9.57
CA LEU A 181 5.68 -12.07 8.73
C LEU A 181 4.17 -11.80 8.54
N PHE A 182 3.36 -12.85 8.41
CA PHE A 182 1.94 -12.76 8.03
C PHE A 182 1.01 -13.43 9.05
N THR A 183 -0.16 -12.82 9.27
CA THR A 183 -1.30 -13.42 9.98
C THR A 183 -2.33 -13.97 8.98
N ALA A 184 -3.54 -14.28 9.44
CA ALA A 184 -4.65 -14.60 8.55
C ALA A 184 -5.19 -13.37 7.78
N ASN A 185 -5.03 -12.16 8.33
CA ASN A 185 -5.71 -10.95 7.84
C ASN A 185 -4.79 -9.76 7.53
N GLY A 186 -3.52 -9.79 7.94
CA GLY A 186 -2.54 -8.71 7.68
C GLY A 186 -1.09 -9.18 7.85
N LEU A 187 -0.11 -8.29 7.67
CA LEU A 187 1.23 -8.50 8.25
C LEU A 187 1.13 -8.49 9.78
N THR A 188 2.01 -9.24 10.43
CA THR A 188 2.23 -9.07 11.88
C THR A 188 2.86 -7.70 12.13
N LEU A 189 2.65 -7.13 13.32
CA LEU A 189 3.29 -5.86 13.70
C LEU A 189 4.83 -5.98 13.65
N TYR A 190 5.38 -7.07 14.18
CA TYR A 190 6.83 -7.34 14.17
C TYR A 190 7.37 -7.56 12.76
N GLY A 191 6.62 -8.28 11.92
CA GLY A 191 6.95 -8.52 10.51
C GLY A 191 6.95 -7.22 9.70
N ALA A 192 5.97 -6.35 9.90
CA ALA A 192 5.92 -5.04 9.25
C ALA A 192 7.11 -4.15 9.65
N ILE A 193 7.43 -4.07 10.95
CA ILE A 193 8.59 -3.33 11.46
C ILE A 193 9.89 -3.91 10.92
N GLY A 194 10.05 -5.23 10.99
CA GLY A 194 11.27 -5.89 10.53
C GLY A 194 11.47 -5.78 9.02
N LEU A 195 10.40 -5.91 8.23
CA LEU A 195 10.43 -5.68 6.78
C LEU A 195 10.82 -4.22 6.45
N PHE A 196 10.23 -3.25 7.16
CA PHE A 196 10.58 -1.84 7.01
C PHE A 196 12.06 -1.60 7.30
N ILE A 197 12.58 -2.10 8.43
CA ILE A 197 13.98 -1.93 8.84
C ILE A 197 14.92 -2.62 7.85
N LEU A 198 14.61 -3.85 7.44
CA LEU A 198 15.42 -4.64 6.51
C LEU A 198 15.56 -3.91 5.17
N ILE A 199 14.44 -3.44 4.61
CA ILE A 199 14.44 -2.73 3.34
C ILE A 199 15.12 -1.37 3.47
N ALA A 200 14.88 -0.65 4.57
CA ALA A 200 15.54 0.63 4.82
C ALA A 200 17.06 0.48 4.95
N ALA A 201 17.52 -0.50 5.73
CA ALA A 201 18.93 -0.83 5.90
C ALA A 201 19.58 -1.27 4.58
N PHE A 202 18.90 -2.10 3.79
CA PHE A 202 19.38 -2.54 2.49
C PHE A 202 19.55 -1.36 1.52
N PHE A 203 18.53 -0.50 1.39
CA PHE A 203 18.58 0.64 0.47
C PHE A 203 19.58 1.72 0.91
N THR A 204 19.68 1.98 2.21
CA THR A 204 20.69 2.91 2.75
C THR A 204 22.11 2.38 2.52
N PHE A 205 22.37 1.10 2.80
CA PHE A 205 23.65 0.46 2.52
C PHE A 205 23.99 0.51 1.03
N TRP A 206 23.03 0.17 0.17
CA TRP A 206 23.20 0.20 -1.28
C TRP A 206 23.44 1.61 -1.81
N ALA A 207 22.80 2.64 -1.23
CA ALA A 207 23.03 4.02 -1.65
C ALA A 207 24.45 4.52 -1.34
N HIS A 208 25.02 4.14 -0.19
CA HIS A 208 26.37 4.56 0.20
C HIS A 208 27.47 3.75 -0.49
N LYS A 209 27.33 2.42 -0.56
CA LYS A 209 28.37 1.52 -1.11
C LYS A 209 28.13 1.11 -2.56
N GLY A 210 26.93 1.29 -3.10
CA GLY A 210 26.59 0.90 -4.46
C GLY A 210 27.45 1.61 -5.52
N ASN A 211 27.79 2.88 -5.31
CA ASN A 211 28.68 3.62 -6.22
C ASN A 211 30.12 3.10 -6.19
N ALA A 212 30.62 2.68 -5.02
CA ALA A 212 31.94 2.05 -4.88
C ALA A 212 31.98 0.63 -5.48
N ILE A 213 30.90 -0.13 -5.32
CA ILE A 213 30.76 -1.45 -5.93
C ILE A 213 30.67 -1.33 -7.45
N ARG A 214 29.88 -0.36 -7.96
CA ARG A 214 29.70 -0.13 -9.40
C ARG A 214 30.98 0.41 -10.06
N SER A 215 31.74 1.26 -9.36
CA SER A 215 33.06 1.71 -9.83
C SER A 215 34.11 0.59 -9.76
N GLY A 216 34.07 -0.26 -8.74
CA GLY A 216 34.88 -1.48 -8.65
C GLY A 216 34.62 -2.43 -9.82
N ILE A 217 33.35 -2.69 -10.16
CA ILE A 217 32.96 -3.52 -11.32
C ILE A 217 33.37 -2.88 -12.65
N ASN A 218 33.30 -1.54 -12.77
CA ASN A 218 33.72 -0.83 -13.99
C ASN A 218 35.24 -0.76 -14.14
N ARG A 219 36.01 -0.92 -13.06
CA ARG A 219 37.48 -1.04 -13.08
C ARG A 219 37.97 -2.46 -13.40
N LEU A 220 37.07 -3.46 -13.45
CA LEU A 220 37.42 -4.81 -13.87
C LEU A 220 37.66 -4.88 -15.38
N SER A 221 38.64 -5.70 -15.78
CA SER A 221 38.93 -5.95 -17.20
C SER A 221 37.69 -6.44 -17.97
N PRO A 222 37.57 -6.12 -19.27
CA PRO A 222 36.36 -6.44 -20.06
C PRO A 222 35.98 -7.94 -20.04
N LYS A 223 36.96 -8.85 -19.94
CA LYS A 223 36.72 -10.30 -19.77
C LYS A 223 36.04 -10.65 -18.43
N ARG A 224 36.51 -10.08 -17.30
CA ARG A 224 35.90 -10.30 -15.96
C ARG A 224 34.53 -9.66 -15.85
N ARG A 225 34.31 -8.51 -16.49
CA ARG A 225 33.00 -7.84 -16.54
C ARG A 225 31.96 -8.67 -17.30
N SER A 226 32.36 -9.27 -18.43
CA SER A 226 31.48 -10.16 -19.20
C SER A 226 31.19 -11.46 -18.45
N ALA A 227 32.18 -12.04 -17.77
CA ALA A 227 32.00 -13.21 -16.91
C ALA A 227 31.01 -12.93 -15.76
N LEU A 228 31.18 -11.83 -15.02
CA LEU A 228 30.25 -11.42 -13.96
C LEU A 228 28.83 -11.20 -14.49
N LYS A 229 28.68 -10.48 -15.62
CA LYS A 229 27.36 -10.30 -16.24
C LYS A 229 26.73 -11.64 -16.64
N SER A 230 27.51 -12.56 -17.19
CA SER A 230 27.04 -13.89 -17.58
C SER A 230 26.66 -14.73 -16.36
N THR A 231 27.44 -14.66 -15.27
CA THR A 231 27.12 -15.31 -13.99
C THR A 231 25.86 -14.72 -13.37
N THR A 232 25.70 -13.41 -13.34
CA THR A 232 24.46 -12.76 -12.84
C THR A 232 23.27 -13.12 -13.72
N LEU A 233 23.44 -13.16 -15.05
CA LEU A 233 22.38 -13.56 -15.98
C LEU A 233 22.00 -15.04 -15.79
N LEU A 234 22.99 -15.92 -15.62
CA LEU A 234 22.77 -17.34 -15.35
C LEU A 234 22.07 -17.54 -14.00
N LEU A 235 22.50 -16.84 -12.96
CA LEU A 235 21.85 -16.86 -11.65
C LEU A 235 20.40 -16.35 -11.74
N PHE A 236 20.18 -15.25 -12.48
CA PHE A 236 18.85 -14.72 -12.74
C PHE A 236 17.97 -15.73 -13.49
N PHE A 237 18.50 -16.42 -14.52
CA PHE A 237 17.80 -17.48 -15.23
C PHE A 237 17.47 -18.66 -14.32
N ILE A 238 18.39 -19.09 -13.45
CA ILE A 238 18.14 -20.15 -12.48
C ILE A 238 17.01 -19.75 -11.52
N ILE A 239 17.06 -18.53 -10.98
CA ILE A 239 15.98 -17.99 -10.12
C ILE A 239 14.66 -17.95 -10.90
N LEU A 240 14.68 -17.47 -12.14
CA LEU A 240 13.50 -17.39 -13.00
C LEU A 240 12.93 -18.78 -13.33
N LEU A 241 13.76 -19.83 -13.43
CA LEU A 241 13.30 -21.21 -13.63
C LEU A 241 12.74 -21.83 -12.35
N ALA A 242 13.26 -21.45 -11.19
CA ALA A 242 12.76 -21.88 -9.88
C ALA A 242 11.45 -21.18 -9.49
N LEU A 243 11.25 -19.93 -9.94
CA LEU A 243 10.09 -19.10 -9.61
C LEU A 243 8.73 -19.74 -10.00
N PRO A 244 8.56 -20.36 -11.19
CA PRO A 244 7.37 -21.12 -11.55
C PRO A 244 7.09 -22.31 -10.63
N GLN A 245 8.11 -22.98 -10.08
CA GLN A 245 7.90 -24.07 -9.14
C GLN A 245 7.41 -23.56 -7.78
N ILE A 246 7.81 -22.35 -7.39
CA ILE A 246 7.37 -21.67 -6.17
C ILE A 246 5.93 -21.15 -6.33
N LEU A 247 5.65 -20.44 -7.43
CA LEU A 247 4.36 -19.77 -7.68
C LEU A 247 3.29 -20.67 -8.32
N GLY A 248 3.71 -21.71 -9.03
CA GLY A 248 2.83 -22.52 -9.89
C GLY A 248 1.97 -23.54 -9.16
N LEU A 249 2.33 -23.94 -7.94
CA LEU A 249 1.51 -24.87 -7.15
C LEU A 249 0.17 -24.25 -6.76
N PHE A 250 0.16 -22.98 -6.35
CA PHE A 250 -1.07 -22.27 -5.99
C PHE A 250 -2.00 -22.06 -7.19
N LEU A 251 -1.47 -21.65 -8.34
CA LEU A 251 -2.25 -21.46 -9.56
C LEU A 251 -2.84 -22.78 -10.08
N SER A 252 -2.07 -23.88 -10.03
CA SER A 252 -2.57 -25.21 -10.39
C SER A 252 -3.65 -25.70 -9.43
N GLU A 253 -3.51 -25.46 -8.13
CA GLU A 253 -4.50 -25.83 -7.12
C GLU A 253 -5.80 -25.03 -7.28
N VAL A 254 -5.69 -23.71 -7.52
CA VAL A 254 -6.86 -22.86 -7.82
C VAL A 254 -7.53 -23.28 -9.13
N LEU A 255 -6.77 -23.55 -10.19
CA LEU A 255 -7.32 -24.05 -11.46
C LEU A 255 -8.02 -25.41 -11.28
N THR A 256 -7.45 -26.28 -10.43
CA THR A 256 -8.05 -27.57 -10.09
C THR A 256 -9.37 -27.38 -9.34
N ILE A 257 -9.40 -26.52 -8.33
CA ILE A 257 -10.59 -26.21 -7.54
C ILE A 257 -11.68 -25.55 -8.41
N VAL A 258 -11.31 -24.57 -9.23
CA VAL A 258 -12.23 -23.91 -10.17
C VAL A 258 -12.75 -24.91 -11.20
N GLY A 259 -11.89 -25.73 -11.79
CA GLY A 259 -12.29 -26.79 -12.72
C GLY A 259 -13.27 -27.78 -12.08
N LEU A 260 -13.01 -28.19 -10.85
CA LEU A 260 -13.89 -29.08 -10.08
C LEU A 260 -15.25 -28.43 -9.79
N TYR A 261 -15.29 -27.14 -9.42
CA TYR A 261 -16.52 -26.40 -9.24
C TYR A 261 -17.30 -26.17 -10.54
N VAL A 262 -16.61 -25.94 -11.66
CA VAL A 262 -17.24 -25.85 -12.98
C VAL A 262 -17.86 -27.19 -13.35
N LEU A 263 -17.15 -28.31 -13.12
CA LEU A 263 -17.68 -29.65 -13.37
C LEU A 263 -18.89 -29.98 -12.47
N LEU A 264 -18.84 -29.61 -11.19
CA LEU A 264 -19.97 -29.72 -10.25
C LEU A 264 -21.17 -28.87 -10.69
N GLY A 265 -20.93 -27.63 -11.13
CA GLY A 265 -21.96 -26.72 -11.65
C GLY A 265 -22.55 -27.17 -12.99
N LEU A 266 -21.77 -27.89 -13.79
CA LEU A 266 -22.22 -28.57 -15.02
C LEU A 266 -22.97 -29.88 -14.76
N GLY A 267 -23.14 -30.28 -13.49
CA GLY A 267 -23.89 -31.49 -13.12
C GLY A 267 -23.12 -32.79 -13.28
N LEU A 268 -21.80 -32.76 -13.49
CA LEU A 268 -20.97 -33.96 -13.37
C LEU A 268 -20.87 -34.32 -11.89
N ASN A 269 -21.65 -35.32 -11.47
CA ASN A 269 -21.71 -35.80 -10.10
C ASN A 269 -20.45 -36.62 -9.74
N ILE A 270 -19.30 -35.95 -9.60
CA ILE A 270 -18.03 -36.60 -9.21
C ILE A 270 -17.99 -36.95 -7.71
N VAL A 271 -19.00 -36.53 -6.94
CA VAL A 271 -19.18 -36.87 -5.52
C VAL A 271 -19.48 -38.37 -5.32
N VAL A 272 -19.80 -39.12 -6.38
CA VAL A 272 -20.03 -40.58 -6.31
C VAL A 272 -18.74 -41.39 -6.55
N GLY A 273 -17.63 -40.75 -6.97
CA GLY A 273 -16.36 -41.44 -7.27
C GLY A 273 -15.31 -41.44 -6.15
N PHE A 274 -15.58 -40.79 -5.02
CA PHE A 274 -14.69 -40.77 -3.84
C PHE A 274 -15.28 -41.58 -2.67
N ALA A 275 -15.71 -42.81 -2.97
CA ALA A 275 -15.97 -43.86 -1.98
C ALA A 275 -14.87 -44.92 -2.06
#